data_AF-A0A1V0UQ40-F1
#
_entry.id   AF-A0A1V0UQ40-F1
#
_cell.length_a   1.000
_cell.length_b   1.000
_cell.length_c   1.000
_cell.angle_alpha   90.00
_cell.angle_beta   90.00
_cell.angle_gamma   90.00
#
_symmetry.space_group_name_H-M   'P 1'
#
loop_
_entity.id
_entity.type
_entity.pdbx_description
1 polymer ?
#
loop_
_entity_poly.entity_id
_entity_poly.type
_entity_poly.pdbx_seq_one_letter_code
_entity_poly.pdbx_strand_id
1 'polypeptide(L)'
;MNEESIPNSKFEIGDFAMLQGGQKIVEIVSKTFPEKYGKWRYDICYLDIDKVKNTVSGNRRIHLCEEENLETVTDPHLLLLIKKFHFEEKIRDIKAELKQLETDVDKIEYALHIITPKSEEGARK
;
A
#
# COMPACT_ATOMS: atom_id res chain seq x y z
N MET A 1 11.77 -1.29 -32.28
CA MET A 1 11.17 -0.44 -31.24
C MET A 1 12.31 -0.16 -30.30
N ASN A 2 12.86 1.05 -30.32
CA ASN A 2 14.07 1.35 -29.54
C ASN A 2 13.64 1.65 -28.11
N GLU A 3 13.96 0.76 -27.17
CA GLU A 3 13.71 0.91 -25.74
C GLU A 3 14.48 2.09 -25.11
N GLU A 4 15.34 2.78 -25.88
CA GLU A 4 16.21 3.86 -25.42
C GLU A 4 15.60 5.28 -25.48
N SER A 5 14.35 5.47 -25.88
CA SER A 5 13.81 6.84 -26.09
C SER A 5 12.97 7.40 -24.95
N ILE A 6 12.69 6.65 -23.88
CA ILE A 6 11.91 7.14 -22.74
C ILE A 6 12.88 7.68 -21.67
N PRO A 7 12.78 8.96 -21.26
CA PRO A 7 13.62 9.51 -20.21
C PRO A 7 13.35 8.83 -18.87
N ASN A 8 14.36 8.77 -17.99
CA ASN A 8 14.18 8.21 -16.65
C ASN A 8 13.15 9.03 -15.86
N SER A 9 12.25 8.30 -15.19
CA SER A 9 11.27 8.85 -14.25
C SER A 9 11.97 9.36 -13.00
N LYS A 10 11.59 10.53 -12.49
CA LYS A 10 12.10 11.05 -11.21
C LYS A 10 11.55 10.27 -10.01
N PHE A 11 10.31 9.79 -10.11
CA PHE A 11 9.62 9.06 -9.04
C PHE A 11 9.23 7.65 -9.49
N GLU A 12 9.19 6.73 -8.54
CA GLU A 12 8.71 5.37 -8.70
C GLU A 12 7.32 5.18 -8.06
N ILE A 13 6.64 4.08 -8.41
CA ILE A 13 5.39 3.72 -7.77
C ILE A 13 5.66 3.38 -6.30
N GLY A 14 4.87 3.96 -5.39
CA GLY A 14 5.05 3.89 -3.94
C GLY A 14 5.98 5.00 -3.39
N ASP A 15 6.57 5.84 -4.24
CA ASP A 15 7.30 7.01 -3.76
C ASP A 15 6.34 8.08 -3.22
N PHE A 16 6.89 8.94 -2.36
CA PHE A 16 6.20 10.11 -1.84
C PHE A 16 6.77 11.39 -2.43
N ALA A 17 5.87 12.27 -2.83
CA ALA A 17 6.21 13.58 -3.38
C ALA A 17 5.42 14.68 -2.67
N MET A 18 5.89 15.91 -2.84
CA MET A 18 5.21 17.13 -2.42
C MET A 18 4.75 17.87 -3.67
N LEU A 19 3.53 18.41 -3.66
CA LEU A 19 3.09 19.28 -4.75
C LEU A 19 3.80 20.64 -4.71
N GLN A 20 4.25 21.10 -5.87
CA GLN A 20 4.77 22.47 -6.04
C GLN A 20 3.73 23.50 -5.60
N GLY A 21 4.19 24.53 -4.89
CA GLY A 21 3.32 25.51 -4.22
C GLY A 21 2.98 25.16 -2.77
N GLY A 22 3.41 23.97 -2.30
CA GLY A 22 3.62 23.64 -0.90
C GLY A 22 2.33 23.47 -0.07
N GLN A 23 2.07 22.21 0.31
CA GLN A 23 1.49 21.79 1.62
C GLN A 23 0.99 20.35 1.60
N LYS A 24 0.80 19.75 0.42
CA LYS A 24 0.23 18.41 0.32
C LYS A 24 1.28 17.40 -0.08
N ILE A 25 1.37 16.35 0.74
CA ILE A 25 2.13 15.15 0.44
C ILE A 25 1.23 14.20 -0.33
N VAL A 26 1.81 13.55 -1.33
CA VAL A 26 1.12 12.59 -2.17
C VAL A 26 1.95 11.33 -2.35
N GLU A 27 1.26 10.19 -2.48
CA GLU A 27 1.83 8.91 -2.89
C GLU A 27 1.70 8.76 -4.41
N ILE A 28 2.75 8.27 -5.07
CA ILE A 28 2.71 7.90 -6.48
C ILE A 28 2.10 6.50 -6.62
N VAL A 29 0.90 6.42 -7.20
CA VAL A 29 0.15 5.17 -7.35
C VAL A 29 0.40 4.52 -8.71
N SER A 30 0.63 5.34 -9.73
CA SER A 30 0.97 4.88 -11.07
C SER A 30 1.80 5.93 -11.80
N LYS A 31 2.50 5.51 -12.85
CA LYS A 31 3.20 6.42 -13.75
C LYS A 31 3.04 6.00 -15.21
N THR A 32 2.97 6.97 -16.10
CA THR A 32 2.87 6.76 -17.54
C THR A 32 3.68 7.81 -18.29
N PHE A 33 4.26 7.41 -19.43
CA PHE A 33 4.96 8.30 -20.35
C PHE A 33 4.24 8.29 -21.70
N PRO A 34 3.30 9.20 -21.94
CA PRO A 34 2.61 9.26 -23.23
C PRO A 34 3.52 9.95 -24.25
N GLU A 35 3.94 9.22 -25.28
CA GLU A 35 4.85 9.69 -26.33
C GLU A 35 4.39 11.01 -26.98
N LYS A 36 3.07 11.21 -27.10
CA LYS A 36 2.47 12.43 -27.66
C LYS A 36 2.83 13.71 -26.88
N TYR A 37 3.03 13.60 -25.57
CA TYR A 37 3.31 14.75 -24.70
C TYR A 37 4.79 14.81 -24.29
N GLY A 38 5.53 13.71 -24.41
CA GLY A 38 6.96 13.66 -24.10
C GLY A 38 7.30 13.95 -22.62
N LYS A 39 6.36 13.71 -21.70
CA LYS A 39 6.49 14.01 -20.27
C LYS A 39 5.94 12.87 -19.40
N TRP A 40 6.57 12.66 -18.25
CA TRP A 40 6.04 11.76 -17.22
C TRP A 40 4.78 12.32 -16.57
N ARG A 41 3.80 11.44 -16.38
CA ARG A 41 2.55 11.72 -15.70
C ARG A 41 2.29 10.66 -14.65
N TYR A 42 1.83 11.10 -13.49
CA TYR A 42 1.69 10.26 -12.31
C TYR A 42 0.25 10.28 -11.80
N ASP A 43 -0.33 9.11 -11.53
CA ASP A 43 -1.51 9.08 -10.68
C ASP A 43 -1.07 9.22 -9.23
N ILE A 44 -1.71 10.12 -8.50
CA ILE A 44 -1.35 10.40 -7.12
C ILE A 44 -2.52 10.21 -6.15
N CYS A 45 -2.18 9.87 -4.91
CA CYS A 45 -3.09 9.84 -3.78
C CYS A 45 -2.65 10.85 -2.74
N TYR A 46 -3.59 11.66 -2.24
CA TYR A 46 -3.29 12.62 -1.18
C TYR A 46 -3.16 11.94 0.17
N LEU A 47 -2.13 12.33 0.92
CA LEU A 47 -1.97 12.07 2.33
C LEU A 47 -2.30 13.33 3.15
N ASP A 48 -3.24 13.20 4.06
CA ASP A 48 -3.54 14.19 5.09
C ASP A 48 -2.65 13.94 6.29
N ILE A 49 -1.68 14.83 6.51
CA ILE A 49 -0.70 14.73 7.60
C ILE A 49 -0.98 15.79 8.65
N ASP A 50 -1.29 15.34 9.87
CA ASP A 50 -1.36 16.19 11.06
C ASP A 50 -0.06 16.03 11.85
N LYS A 51 0.85 17.02 11.69
CA LYS A 51 2.14 17.05 12.40
C LYS A 51 1.99 17.21 13.92
N VAL A 52 0.92 17.84 14.39
CA VAL A 52 0.69 18.06 15.83
C VAL A 52 0.27 16.75 16.49
N LYS A 53 -0.62 16.01 15.83
CA LYS A 53 -1.09 14.71 16.31
C LYS A 53 -0.20 13.54 15.91
N ASN A 54 0.81 13.77 15.07
CA ASN A 54 1.67 12.73 14.48
C ASN A 54 0.85 11.63 13.78
N THR A 55 -0.20 12.02 13.07
CA THR A 55 -1.08 11.11 12.35
C THR A 55 -1.05 11.39 10.86
N VAL A 56 -1.13 10.32 10.08
CA VAL A 56 -1.33 10.35 8.63
C VAL A 56 -2.67 9.65 8.36
N SER A 57 -3.46 10.23 7.47
CA SER A 57 -4.76 9.69 7.07
C SER A 57 -5.06 10.02 5.62
N GLY A 58 -6.05 9.35 5.04
CA GLY A 58 -6.49 9.62 3.68
C GLY A 58 -5.74 8.79 2.65
N ASN A 59 -6.51 8.27 1.70
CA ASN A 59 -6.02 7.69 0.47
C ASN A 59 -7.02 8.05 -0.63
N ARG A 60 -7.20 9.37 -0.85
CA ARG A 60 -8.16 9.87 -1.83
C ARG A 60 -7.45 9.98 -3.17
N ARG A 61 -7.75 9.02 -4.05
CA ARG A 61 -7.21 8.95 -5.41
C ARG A 61 -7.65 10.16 -6.22
N ILE A 62 -6.70 11.02 -6.57
CA ILE A 62 -7.00 12.26 -7.27
C ILE A 62 -5.83 12.61 -8.20
N HIS A 63 -6.16 12.61 -9.50
CA HIS A 63 -5.48 13.33 -10.57
C HIS A 63 -4.17 12.75 -11.11
N LEU A 64 -4.06 12.92 -12.42
CA LEU A 64 -2.89 12.65 -13.22
C LEU A 64 -2.04 13.93 -13.20
N CYS A 65 -0.89 13.91 -12.54
CA CYS A 65 -0.03 15.07 -12.29
C CYS A 65 1.25 14.99 -13.13
N GLU A 66 1.68 16.09 -13.73
CA GLU A 66 2.96 16.13 -14.46
C GLU A 66 4.14 16.22 -13.49
N GLU A 67 5.26 15.58 -13.84
CA GLU A 67 6.49 15.52 -13.01
C GLU A 67 6.98 16.86 -12.50
N GLU A 68 6.85 17.90 -13.33
CA GLU A 68 7.28 19.27 -13.02
C GLU A 68 6.57 19.84 -11.79
N ASN A 69 5.35 19.39 -11.50
CA ASN A 69 4.57 19.85 -10.35
C ASN A 69 4.88 19.04 -9.07
N LEU A 70 5.85 18.12 -9.12
CA LEU A 70 6.20 17.23 -8.02
C LEU A 70 7.64 17.46 -7.54
N GLU A 71 7.76 17.67 -6.23
CA GLU A 71 9.03 17.85 -5.53
C GLU A 71 9.29 16.67 -4.60
N THR A 72 10.57 16.35 -4.40
CA THR A 72 10.96 15.32 -3.45
C THR A 72 10.67 15.82 -2.04
N VAL A 73 10.09 14.95 -1.21
CA VAL A 73 9.87 15.28 0.21
C VAL A 73 11.22 15.33 0.92
N THR A 74 11.62 16.51 1.39
CA THR A 74 12.91 16.72 2.06
C THR A 74 12.80 16.83 3.58
N ASP A 75 11.61 17.06 4.13
CA ASP A 75 11.35 17.16 5.57
C ASP A 75 11.47 15.77 6.24
N PRO A 76 12.47 15.53 7.12
CA PRO A 76 12.68 14.24 7.75
C PRO A 76 11.53 13.81 8.66
N HIS A 77 10.83 14.74 9.32
CA HIS A 77 9.70 14.41 10.20
C HIS A 77 8.51 13.93 9.38
N LEU A 78 8.23 14.57 8.25
CA LEU A 78 7.21 14.09 7.31
C LEU A 78 7.55 12.70 6.78
N LEU A 79 8.79 12.49 6.34
CA LEU A 79 9.25 11.17 5.88
C LEU A 79 9.07 10.08 6.96
N LEU A 80 9.36 10.39 8.22
CA LEU A 80 9.15 9.47 9.34
C LEU A 80 7.67 9.16 9.58
N LEU A 81 6.80 10.18 9.56
CA LEU A 81 5.36 10.00 9.73
C LEU A 81 4.75 9.13 8.62
N ILE A 82 5.15 9.37 7.37
CA ILE A 82 4.70 8.60 6.21
C ILE A 82 5.18 7.14 6.32
N LYS A 83 6.46 6.92 6.62
CA LYS A 83 7.00 5.55 6.80
C LYS A 83 6.29 4.82 7.93
N LYS A 84 6.06 5.49 9.06
CA LYS A 84 5.31 4.93 10.20
C LYS A 84 3.92 4.47 9.76
N PHE A 85 3.18 5.35 9.07
CA PHE A 85 1.84 5.03 8.56
C PHE A 85 1.84 3.78 7.66
N HIS A 86 2.80 3.70 6.74
CA HIS A 86 2.93 2.55 5.86
C HIS A 86 3.20 1.23 6.61
N PHE A 87 4.04 1.27 7.65
CA PHE A 87 4.28 0.10 8.49
C PHE A 87 3.03 -0.29 9.28
N GLU A 88 2.28 0.69 9.80
CA GLU A 88 1.03 0.44 10.50
C GLU A 88 -0.04 -0.20 9.60
N GLU A 89 -0.12 0.20 8.32
CA GLU A 89 -1.00 -0.45 7.34
C GLU A 89 -0.55 -1.89 7.05
N LYS A 90 0.73 -2.11 6.75
CA LYS A 90 1.25 -3.48 6.52
C LYS A 90 1.02 -4.40 7.71
N ILE A 91 1.22 -3.91 8.94
CA ILE A 91 0.96 -4.70 10.16
C ILE A 91 -0.53 -5.02 10.29
N ARG A 92 -1.41 -4.10 9.91
CA ARG A 92 -2.86 -4.32 9.94
C ARG A 92 -3.27 -5.41 8.95
N ASP A 93 -2.72 -5.39 7.74
CA ASP A 93 -3.00 -6.38 6.71
C ASP A 93 -2.50 -7.77 7.13
N ILE A 94 -1.26 -7.86 7.64
CA ILE A 94 -0.71 -9.12 8.19
C ILE A 94 -1.60 -9.67 9.31
N LYS A 95 -2.11 -8.82 10.20
CA LYS A 95 -3.03 -9.25 11.27
C LYS A 95 -4.35 -9.78 10.72
N ALA A 96 -4.86 -9.18 9.64
CA ALA A 96 -6.08 -9.64 8.99
C ALA A 96 -5.88 -11.00 8.31
N GLU A 97 -4.76 -11.17 7.59
CA GLU A 97 -4.38 -12.44 6.97
C GLU A 97 -4.17 -13.55 8.01
N LEU A 98 -3.49 -13.26 9.13
CA LEU A 98 -3.29 -14.21 10.22
C LEU A 98 -4.63 -14.70 10.78
N LYS A 99 -5.57 -13.78 11.03
CA LYS A 99 -6.90 -14.12 11.53
C LYS A 99 -7.68 -15.01 10.56
N GLN A 100 -7.53 -14.75 9.26
CA GLN A 100 -8.13 -15.59 8.23
C GLN A 100 -7.54 -17.00 8.26
N LEU A 101 -6.21 -17.11 8.40
CA LEU A 101 -5.54 -18.40 8.50
C LEU A 101 -5.96 -19.19 9.74
N GLU A 102 -6.05 -18.55 10.91
CA GLU A 102 -6.58 -19.17 12.13
C GLU A 102 -7.99 -19.74 11.90
N THR A 103 -8.86 -18.95 11.26
CA THR A 103 -10.23 -19.38 10.94
C THR A 103 -10.26 -20.59 10.00
N ASP A 104 -9.33 -20.66 9.05
CA ASP A 104 -9.28 -21.77 8.10
C ASP A 104 -8.68 -23.04 8.73
N VAL A 105 -7.75 -22.92 9.67
CA VAL A 105 -7.28 -24.03 10.50
C VAL A 105 -8.43 -24.61 11.33
N ASP A 106 -9.21 -23.77 12.01
CA ASP A 106 -10.37 -24.22 12.80
C ASP A 106 -11.37 -25.03 11.96
N LYS A 107 -11.63 -24.61 10.72
CA LYS A 107 -12.51 -25.34 9.78
C LYS A 107 -11.93 -26.69 9.39
N ILE A 108 -10.62 -26.76 9.15
CA ILE A 108 -9.94 -28.02 8.81
C ILE A 108 -10.00 -28.98 10.00
N GLU A 109 -9.70 -28.50 11.21
CA GLU A 109 -9.79 -29.31 12.43
C GLU A 109 -11.21 -29.83 12.66
N TYR A 110 -12.22 -28.99 12.47
CA TYR A 110 -13.62 -29.39 12.54
C TYR A 110 -13.98 -30.45 11.49
N ALA A 111 -13.54 -30.27 10.24
CA ALA A 111 -13.76 -31.25 9.18
C ALA A 111 -13.09 -32.59 9.52
N LEU A 112 -11.84 -32.56 10.00
CA LEU A 112 -11.11 -33.74 10.47
C LEU A 112 -11.86 -34.44 11.61
N HIS A 113 -12.37 -33.69 12.58
CA HIS A 113 -13.16 -34.25 13.68
C HIS A 113 -14.41 -34.99 13.20
N ILE A 114 -15.10 -34.48 12.18
CA ILE A 114 -16.29 -35.12 11.60
C ILE A 114 -15.93 -36.41 10.85
N ILE A 115 -14.90 -36.36 10.01
CA ILE A 115 -14.57 -37.49 9.11
C ILE A 115 -13.74 -38.57 9.80
N THR A 116 -13.09 -38.25 10.93
CA THR A 116 -12.31 -39.23 11.69
C THR A 116 -13.29 -40.23 12.32
N PRO A 117 -13.19 -41.53 11.98
CA PRO A 117 -14.02 -42.55 12.59
C PRO A 117 -13.80 -42.52 14.11
N LYS A 118 -14.88 -42.34 14.88
CA LYS A 118 -14.80 -42.49 16.33
C LYS A 118 -14.48 -43.96 16.59
N SER A 119 -13.35 -44.26 17.22
CA SER A 119 -13.02 -45.61 17.63
C SER A 119 -14.19 -46.15 18.48
N GLU A 120 -14.73 -47.31 18.07
CA GLU A 120 -15.69 -48.07 18.86
C GLU A 120 -15.00 -48.70 20.08
N GLU A 121 -14.46 -47.89 20.99
CA GLU A 121 -14.14 -48.34 22.36
C GLU A 121 -15.45 -48.41 23.15
N GLY A 122 -16.25 -49.43 22.84
CA GLY A 122 -17.52 -49.70 23.51
C GLY A 122 -18.31 -50.89 22.93
N ALA A 123 -17.94 -51.41 21.76
CA ALA A 123 -18.65 -52.54 21.13
C ALA A 123 -18.09 -53.93 21.47
N ARG A 124 -17.29 -54.06 22.53
CA ARG A 124 -16.92 -55.38 23.10
C ARG A 124 -17.38 -55.43 24.55
N LYS A 125 -18.61 -55.93 24.72
CA LYS A 125 -19.08 -56.58 25.95
C LYS A 125 -18.22 -57.80 26.26
#